data_AF-A0A2P1BNP0-F1
#
_entry.id   AF-A0A2P1BNP0-F1
#
_cell.length_a   1.000
_cell.length_b   1.000
_cell.length_c   1.000
_cell.angle_alpha   90.00
_cell.angle_beta   90.00
_cell.angle_gamma   90.00
#
_symmetry.space_group_name_H-M   'P 1'
#
loop_
_entity.id
_entity.type
_entity.pdbx_description
1 polymer ?
#
loop_
_entity_poly.entity_id
_entity_poly.type
_entity_poly.pdbx_seq_one_letter_code
_entity_poly.pdbx_strand_id
1 'polypeptide(L)'
;MPLSQDVQSELFPEVRHARGERRTQRQNIAFTRKMRREARKVEQSWLLRQNLLGQAVTELNFQSPETVNSWYRRWSDEFDASELEPAFWRWQTRFTSQGSSLAPLCSCPLYEVMHEIRFIVQESEEAILERSAGWYQTNLSAEDN
;
A
#
# COMPACT_ATOMS: atom_id res chain seq x y z
N MET A 1 -28.06 -58.58 11.03
CA MET A 1 -27.87 -57.29 11.75
C MET A 1 -26.39 -57.09 11.98
N PRO A 2 -25.80 -55.92 11.69
CA PRO A 2 -24.40 -55.64 12.04
C PRO A 2 -24.21 -55.52 13.57
N LEU A 3 -23.02 -55.89 14.06
CA LEU A 3 -22.65 -55.81 15.48
C LEU A 3 -22.71 -54.36 16.01
N SER A 4 -23.09 -54.17 17.28
CA SER A 4 -23.11 -52.85 17.90
C SER A 4 -21.70 -52.28 18.06
N GLN A 5 -21.60 -50.95 18.08
CA GLN A 5 -20.32 -50.25 18.05
C GLN A 5 -19.42 -50.55 19.26
N ASP A 6 -20.03 -50.73 20.43
CA ASP A 6 -19.30 -51.04 21.66
C ASP A 6 -18.75 -52.47 21.63
N VAL A 7 -19.56 -53.44 21.19
CA VAL A 7 -19.17 -54.84 21.00
C VAL A 7 -18.08 -54.98 19.93
N GLN A 8 -18.17 -54.22 18.83
CA GLN A 8 -17.09 -54.18 17.83
C GLN A 8 -15.78 -53.65 18.39
N SER A 9 -15.84 -52.70 19.32
CA SER A 9 -14.63 -52.09 19.90
C SER A 9 -13.93 -52.98 20.94
N GLU A 10 -14.68 -53.90 21.56
CA GLU A 10 -14.16 -54.92 22.46
C GLU A 10 -13.53 -56.09 21.69
N LEU A 11 -14.18 -56.52 20.60
CA LEU A 11 -13.68 -57.61 19.75
C LEU A 11 -12.53 -57.19 18.82
N PHE A 12 -12.48 -55.92 18.40
CA PHE A 12 -11.49 -55.39 17.45
C PHE A 12 -11.00 -53.99 17.88
N PRO A 13 -10.13 -53.90 18.90
CA PRO A 13 -9.66 -52.62 19.45
C PRO A 13 -8.96 -51.74 18.39
N GLU A 14 -8.31 -52.31 17.39
CA GLU A 14 -7.66 -51.59 16.28
C GLU A 14 -8.66 -50.78 15.46
N VAL A 15 -9.92 -51.26 15.33
CA VAL A 15 -10.98 -50.54 14.61
C VAL A 15 -11.33 -49.23 15.31
N ARG A 16 -11.29 -49.21 16.65
CA ARG A 16 -11.50 -47.99 17.45
C ARG A 16 -10.33 -47.01 17.27
N HIS A 17 -9.09 -47.49 17.30
CA HIS A 17 -7.90 -46.67 17.04
C HIS A 17 -7.92 -46.08 15.62
N ALA A 18 -8.13 -46.90 14.60
CA ALA A 18 -8.20 -46.47 13.20
C ALA A 18 -9.36 -45.49 12.94
N ARG A 19 -10.47 -45.56 13.69
CA ARG A 19 -11.55 -44.56 13.62
C ARG A 19 -11.13 -43.24 14.26
N GLY A 20 -10.44 -43.29 15.41
CA GLY A 20 -9.86 -42.11 16.07
C GLY A 20 -8.86 -41.39 15.17
N GLU A 21 -7.92 -42.12 14.60
CA GLU A 21 -6.92 -41.60 13.65
C GLU A 21 -7.57 -40.97 12.42
N ARG A 22 -8.55 -41.65 11.81
CA ARG A 22 -9.31 -41.09 10.67
C ARG A 22 -10.08 -39.82 11.04
N ARG A 23 -10.64 -39.75 12.25
CA ARG A 23 -11.32 -38.54 12.74
C ARG A 23 -10.33 -37.39 12.87
N THR A 24 -9.19 -37.62 13.51
CA THR A 24 -8.10 -36.64 13.66
C THR A 24 -7.57 -36.19 12.30
N GLN A 25 -7.33 -37.13 11.38
CA GLN A 25 -6.87 -36.83 10.02
C GLN A 25 -7.89 -35.96 9.26
N ARG A 26 -9.19 -36.27 9.34
CA ARG A 26 -10.24 -35.44 8.73
C ARG A 26 -10.28 -34.03 9.31
N GLN A 27 -10.13 -33.90 10.64
CA GLN A 27 -10.04 -32.60 11.29
C GLN A 27 -8.82 -31.81 10.82
N ASN A 28 -7.65 -32.44 10.74
CA ASN A 28 -6.42 -31.81 10.23
C ASN A 28 -6.57 -31.36 8.77
N ILE A 29 -7.18 -32.18 7.91
CA ILE A 29 -7.46 -31.82 6.52
C ILE A 29 -8.42 -30.62 6.45
N ALA A 30 -9.50 -30.63 7.25
CA ALA A 30 -10.45 -29.52 7.28
C ALA A 30 -9.79 -28.22 7.77
N PHE A 31 -8.99 -28.31 8.84
CA PHE A 31 -8.23 -27.19 9.39
C PHE A 31 -7.24 -26.62 8.38
N THR A 32 -6.37 -27.45 7.81
CA THR A 32 -5.39 -27.02 6.80
C THR A 32 -6.05 -26.43 5.55
N ARG A 33 -7.18 -26.99 5.11
CA ARG A 33 -7.98 -26.42 4.00
C ARG A 33 -8.53 -25.04 4.35
N LYS A 34 -9.01 -24.83 5.57
CA LYS A 34 -9.47 -23.53 6.06
C LYS A 34 -8.32 -22.52 6.07
N MET A 35 -7.19 -22.87 6.66
CA MET A 35 -5.99 -22.02 6.72
C MET A 35 -5.51 -21.61 5.32
N ARG A 36 -5.45 -22.56 4.37
CA ARG A 36 -5.06 -22.25 2.98
C ARG A 36 -6.02 -21.29 2.29
N ARG A 37 -7.33 -21.37 2.58
CA ARG A 37 -8.32 -20.43 2.03
C ARG A 37 -8.12 -19.03 2.60
N GLU A 38 -7.86 -18.92 3.90
CA GLU A 38 -7.59 -17.63 4.55
C GLU A 38 -6.29 -17.01 4.03
N ALA A 39 -5.21 -17.78 3.97
CA ALA A 39 -3.93 -17.33 3.40
C ALA A 39 -4.09 -16.81 1.96
N ARG A 40 -4.82 -17.54 1.11
CA ARG A 40 -5.11 -17.10 -0.27
C ARG A 40 -5.91 -15.79 -0.33
N LYS A 41 -6.84 -15.56 0.59
CA LYS A 41 -7.61 -14.30 0.62
C LYS A 41 -6.71 -13.12 0.95
N VAL A 42 -5.81 -13.28 1.94
CA VAL A 42 -4.84 -12.25 2.31
C VAL A 42 -3.91 -11.97 1.13
N GLU A 43 -3.34 -13.01 0.52
CA GLU A 43 -2.49 -12.90 -0.66
C GLU A 43 -3.20 -12.21 -1.82
N GLN A 44 -4.45 -12.59 -2.10
CA GLN A 44 -5.27 -11.96 -3.14
C GLN A 44 -5.54 -10.48 -2.87
N SER A 45 -5.85 -10.11 -1.63
CA SER A 45 -6.05 -8.70 -1.27
C SER A 45 -4.77 -7.89 -1.43
N TRP A 46 -3.63 -8.45 -1.05
CA TRP A 46 -2.33 -7.82 -1.22
C TRP A 46 -1.97 -7.66 -2.70
N LEU A 47 -2.16 -8.69 -3.53
CA LEU A 47 -1.94 -8.63 -4.97
C LEU A 47 -2.85 -7.60 -5.65
N LEU A 48 -4.13 -7.54 -5.25
CA LEU A 48 -5.06 -6.55 -5.79
C LEU A 48 -4.61 -5.12 -5.46
N ARG A 49 -4.18 -4.89 -4.20
CA ARG A 49 -3.65 -3.60 -3.75
C ARG A 49 -2.40 -3.20 -4.55
N GLN A 50 -1.46 -4.12 -4.72
CA GLN A 50 -0.25 -3.89 -5.51
C GLN A 50 -0.55 -3.62 -6.98
N ASN A 51 -1.51 -4.33 -7.58
CA ASN A 51 -1.94 -4.09 -8.95
C ASN A 51 -2.56 -2.70 -9.13
N LEU A 52 -3.41 -2.26 -8.20
CA LEU A 52 -3.97 -0.91 -8.20
C LEU A 52 -2.87 0.15 -8.08
N LEU A 53 -1.88 -0.07 -7.21
CA LEU A 53 -0.74 0.85 -7.09
C LEU A 53 0.06 0.89 -8.40
N GLY A 54 0.29 -0.27 -9.02
CA GLY A 54 0.92 -0.37 -10.33
C GLY A 54 0.17 0.38 -11.43
N GLN A 55 -1.17 0.38 -11.39
CA GLN A 55 -1.99 1.19 -12.30
C GLN A 55 -1.79 2.69 -12.03
N ALA A 56 -1.82 3.12 -10.77
CA ALA A 56 -1.57 4.52 -10.41
C ALA A 56 -0.19 4.99 -10.89
N VAL A 57 0.86 4.17 -10.72
CA VAL A 57 2.21 4.46 -11.21
C VAL A 57 2.25 4.51 -12.74
N THR A 58 1.52 3.63 -13.41
CA THR A 58 1.43 3.62 -14.88
C THR A 58 0.74 4.88 -15.38
N GLU A 59 -0.38 5.27 -14.79
CA GLU A 59 -1.09 6.52 -15.11
C GLU A 59 -0.24 7.76 -14.85
N LEU A 60 0.55 7.76 -13.76
CA LEU A 60 1.47 8.86 -13.41
C LEU A 60 2.50 9.10 -14.53
N ASN A 61 2.98 8.04 -15.19
CA ASN A 61 3.96 8.17 -16.26
C ASN A 61 3.48 9.00 -17.46
N PHE A 62 2.15 9.15 -17.63
CA PHE A 62 1.55 9.94 -18.69
C PHE A 62 1.17 11.36 -18.24
N GLN A 63 1.47 11.74 -17.00
CA GLN A 63 1.22 13.07 -16.49
C GLN A 63 2.39 14.00 -16.76
N SER A 64 2.08 15.29 -16.90
CA SER A 64 3.02 16.40 -16.86
C SER A 64 2.87 17.19 -15.55
N PRO A 65 3.81 18.10 -15.20
CA PRO A 65 3.67 18.97 -14.04
C PRO A 65 2.33 19.74 -14.00
N GLU A 66 1.80 20.12 -15.14
CA GLU A 66 0.50 20.79 -15.29
C GLU A 66 -0.68 19.89 -14.89
N THR A 67 -0.58 18.57 -15.13
CA THR A 67 -1.71 17.63 -15.00
C THR A 67 -1.59 16.70 -13.80
N VAL A 68 -0.44 16.59 -13.15
CA VAL A 68 -0.18 15.66 -12.03
C VAL A 68 -1.15 15.86 -10.86
N ASN A 69 -1.66 17.07 -10.66
CA ASN A 69 -2.69 17.35 -9.65
C ASN A 69 -3.99 16.56 -9.88
N SER A 70 -4.36 16.31 -11.14
CA SER A 70 -5.54 15.49 -11.47
C SER A 70 -5.33 14.02 -11.12
N TRP A 71 -4.12 13.51 -11.35
CA TRP A 71 -3.71 12.17 -10.92
C TRP A 71 -3.73 12.07 -9.39
N TYR A 72 -3.16 13.05 -8.68
CA TYR A 72 -3.12 13.02 -7.22
C TYR A 72 -4.52 12.96 -6.61
N ARG A 73 -5.45 13.83 -7.07
CA ARG A 73 -6.84 13.83 -6.60
C ARG A 73 -7.57 12.52 -6.84
N ARG A 74 -7.31 11.85 -7.96
CA ARG A 74 -7.92 10.55 -8.30
C ARG A 74 -7.42 9.44 -7.38
N TRP A 75 -6.14 9.46 -7.02
CA TRP A 75 -5.51 8.36 -6.29
C TRP A 75 -5.36 8.61 -4.79
N SER A 76 -5.53 9.85 -4.30
CA SER A 76 -5.46 10.21 -2.88
C SER A 76 -6.61 9.64 -2.05
N ASP A 77 -7.75 9.34 -2.68
CA ASP A 77 -8.88 8.69 -2.00
C ASP A 77 -8.64 7.19 -1.80
N GLU A 78 -7.76 6.60 -2.64
CA GLU A 78 -7.47 5.17 -2.66
C GLU A 78 -6.18 4.83 -1.90
N PHE A 79 -5.20 5.74 -1.84
CA PHE A 79 -3.87 5.50 -1.29
C PHE A 79 -3.44 6.57 -0.29
N ASP A 80 -2.70 6.13 0.72
CA ASP A 80 -2.02 7.04 1.62
C ASP A 80 -0.89 7.78 0.89
N ALA A 81 -0.57 8.99 1.36
CA ALA A 81 0.51 9.79 0.78
C ALA A 81 1.84 9.02 0.72
N SER A 82 2.15 8.23 1.75
CA SER A 82 3.38 7.42 1.83
C SER A 82 3.46 6.32 0.76
N GLU A 83 2.33 5.83 0.24
CA GLU A 83 2.30 4.84 -0.85
C GLU A 83 2.53 5.51 -2.22
N LEU A 84 2.09 6.77 -2.37
CA LEU A 84 2.18 7.53 -3.62
C LEU A 84 3.52 8.29 -3.78
N GLU A 85 4.07 8.81 -2.68
CA GLU A 85 5.28 9.63 -2.65
C GLU A 85 6.48 9.01 -3.39
N PRO A 86 6.84 7.74 -3.18
CA PRO A 86 7.99 7.16 -3.87
C PRO A 86 7.82 7.13 -5.39
N ALA A 87 6.60 6.95 -5.88
CA ALA A 87 6.31 6.99 -7.31
C ALA A 87 6.40 8.40 -7.85
N PHE A 88 5.83 9.36 -7.13
CA PHE A 88 5.88 10.77 -7.47
C PHE A 88 7.32 11.29 -7.58
N TRP A 89 8.16 11.07 -6.56
CA TRP A 89 9.54 11.57 -6.57
C TRP A 89 10.37 10.97 -7.71
N ARG A 90 10.18 9.68 -8.02
CA ARG A 90 10.81 9.06 -9.20
C ARG A 90 10.34 9.70 -10.51
N TRP A 91 9.05 9.98 -10.64
CA TRP A 91 8.48 10.64 -11.82
C TRP A 91 8.99 12.08 -11.96
N GLN A 92 9.06 12.84 -10.87
CA GLN A 92 9.51 14.23 -10.84
C GLN A 92 10.93 14.38 -11.40
N THR A 93 11.82 13.40 -11.13
CA THR A 93 13.21 13.46 -11.61
C THR A 93 13.34 13.63 -13.14
N ARG A 94 12.31 13.26 -13.92
CA ARG A 94 12.28 13.43 -15.38
C ARG A 94 12.26 14.88 -15.85
N PHE A 95 11.81 15.81 -14.99
CA PHE A 95 11.65 17.22 -15.32
C PHE A 95 12.80 18.10 -14.78
N THR A 96 13.85 17.48 -14.25
CA THR A 96 14.97 18.16 -13.58
C THR A 96 15.96 18.86 -14.51
N SER A 97 15.81 18.76 -15.83
CA SER A 97 16.67 19.46 -16.81
C SER A 97 16.35 20.95 -16.98
N GLN A 98 15.23 21.43 -16.41
CA GLN A 98 14.90 22.86 -16.29
C GLN A 98 14.86 23.20 -14.79
N GLY A 99 15.96 23.71 -14.24
CA GLY A 99 15.95 24.51 -13.00
C GLY A 99 15.33 23.94 -11.70
N SER A 100 15.00 22.64 -11.62
CA SER A 100 14.37 21.91 -10.49
C SER A 100 13.89 22.76 -9.28
N SER A 101 12.78 23.46 -9.45
CA SER A 101 12.13 24.30 -8.43
C SER A 101 11.46 23.53 -7.27
N LEU A 102 11.45 22.20 -7.31
CA LEU A 102 10.81 21.34 -6.31
C LEU A 102 11.76 20.77 -5.24
N ALA A 103 13.08 20.97 -5.39
CA ALA A 103 14.06 20.48 -4.42
C ALA A 103 13.81 20.98 -2.98
N PRO A 104 13.37 22.24 -2.74
CA PRO A 104 13.02 22.70 -1.40
C PRO A 104 11.83 21.97 -0.77
N LEU A 105 10.98 21.32 -1.58
CA LEU A 105 9.76 20.63 -1.15
C LEU A 105 9.96 19.13 -0.93
N CYS A 106 11.18 18.59 -1.10
CA CYS A 106 11.48 17.17 -0.89
C CYS A 106 11.18 16.68 0.55
N SER A 107 11.10 17.60 1.51
CA SER A 107 10.71 17.34 2.90
C SER A 107 9.23 17.62 3.19
N CYS A 108 8.49 18.20 2.25
CA CYS A 108 7.08 18.51 2.41
C CYS A 108 6.20 17.27 2.13
N PRO A 109 5.08 17.14 2.84
CA PRO A 109 4.09 16.10 2.55
C PRO A 109 3.50 16.28 1.15
N LEU A 110 3.14 15.17 0.50
CA LEU A 110 2.71 15.18 -0.90
C LEU A 110 1.55 16.14 -1.22
N TYR A 111 0.60 16.33 -0.30
CA TYR A 111 -0.53 17.24 -0.54
C TYR A 111 -0.09 18.70 -0.68
N GLU A 112 0.95 19.10 0.06
CA GLU A 112 1.50 20.46 0.02
C GLU A 112 2.32 20.65 -1.26
N VAL A 113 3.11 19.64 -1.64
CA VAL A 113 3.81 19.61 -2.93
C VAL A 113 2.82 19.79 -4.08
N MET A 114 1.68 19.11 -4.05
CA MET A 114 0.64 19.21 -5.09
C MET A 114 -0.02 20.58 -5.15
N HIS A 115 -0.23 21.21 -4.00
CA HIS A 115 -0.69 22.60 -3.92
C HIS A 115 0.32 23.54 -4.60
N GLU A 116 1.60 23.40 -4.27
CA GLU A 116 2.67 24.28 -4.77
C GLU A 116 2.97 24.08 -6.26
N ILE A 117 3.00 22.83 -6.77
CA ILE A 117 3.24 22.54 -8.21
C ILE A 117 2.36 23.37 -9.13
N ARG A 118 1.10 23.61 -8.73
CA ARG A 118 0.18 24.43 -9.51
C ARG A 118 0.71 25.85 -9.70
N PHE A 119 1.31 26.44 -8.67
CA PHE A 119 1.90 27.77 -8.72
C PHE A 119 3.21 27.75 -9.49
N ILE A 120 4.06 26.74 -9.32
CA ILE A 120 5.32 26.61 -10.07
C ILE A 120 5.08 26.56 -11.59
N VAL A 121 4.04 25.84 -11.99
CA VAL A 121 3.65 25.73 -13.40
C VAL A 121 3.04 27.03 -13.93
N GLN A 122 2.49 27.89 -13.05
CA GLN A 122 1.77 29.12 -13.40
C GLN A 122 2.59 30.41 -13.22
N GLU A 123 3.60 30.44 -12.35
CA GLU A 123 4.42 31.60 -11.98
C GLU A 123 5.92 31.26 -12.01
N SER A 124 6.73 32.24 -12.40
CA SER A 124 8.20 32.15 -12.51
C SER A 124 8.88 31.66 -11.22
N GLU A 125 9.96 30.88 -11.38
CA GLU A 125 10.75 30.19 -10.34
C GLU A 125 11.10 31.03 -9.09
N GLU A 126 11.11 32.36 -9.19
CA GLU A 126 11.46 33.31 -8.12
C GLU A 126 10.47 33.33 -6.94
N ALA A 127 9.16 33.14 -7.19
CA ALA A 127 8.13 33.22 -6.13
C ALA A 127 8.22 32.07 -5.10
N ILE A 128 8.78 30.93 -5.51
CA ILE A 128 8.89 29.70 -4.71
C ILE A 128 10.04 29.80 -3.70
N LEU A 129 11.15 30.41 -4.13
CA LEU A 129 12.34 30.60 -3.30
C LEU A 129 12.05 31.57 -2.14
N GLU A 130 11.35 32.67 -2.40
CA GLU A 130 11.02 33.67 -1.38
C GLU A 130 10.09 33.10 -0.29
N ARG A 131 9.13 32.25 -0.69
CA ARG A 131 8.17 31.66 0.24
C ARG A 131 8.73 30.49 1.06
N SER A 132 9.55 29.63 0.45
CA SER A 132 10.24 28.53 1.17
C SER A 132 11.26 29.05 2.19
N ALA A 133 11.98 30.14 1.87
CA ALA A 133 12.90 30.78 2.81
C ALA A 133 12.18 31.29 4.08
N GLY A 134 10.97 31.82 3.95
CA GLY A 134 10.15 32.28 5.08
C GLY A 134 9.78 31.16 6.06
N TRP A 135 9.51 29.95 5.57
CA TRP A 135 9.15 28.80 6.41
C TRP A 135 10.32 28.23 7.20
N TYR A 136 11.53 28.14 6.61
CA TYR A 136 12.71 27.72 7.36
C TYR A 136 13.05 28.72 8.47
N GLN A 137 12.89 30.02 8.23
CA GLN A 137 13.13 31.05 9.25
C GLN A 137 12.11 31.01 10.40
N THR A 138 10.85 30.69 10.10
CA THR A 138 9.77 30.63 11.09
C THR A 138 9.91 29.42 12.01
N ASN A 139 10.32 28.26 11.47
CA ASN A 139 10.53 27.05 12.27
C ASN A 139 11.85 27.09 13.08
N LEU A 140 12.91 27.73 12.56
CA LEU A 140 14.16 27.92 13.32
C LEU A 140 13.95 28.86 14.53
N SER A 141 13.11 29.89 14.38
CA SER A 141 12.79 30.83 15.47
C SER A 141 11.85 30.25 16.53
N ALA A 142 11.18 29.13 16.23
CA ALA A 142 10.27 28.45 17.16
C ALA A 142 10.98 27.41 18.04
N GLU A 143 12.20 26.99 17.69
CA GLU A 143 13.03 26.07 18.48
C GLU A 143 13.98 26.79 19.45
N ASP A 144 14.17 28.11 19.29
CA ASP A 144 15.07 28.96 20.10
C ASP A 144 14.37 29.74 21.24
N ASN A 145 13.14 29.39 21.64
CA ASN A 145 12.39 30.06 22.72
C ASN A 145 11.77 29.10 23.75
#